data_AF-A0A4R5VM40-F1
#
_entry.id   AF-A0A4R5VM40-F1
#
_cell.length_a   1.000
_cell.length_b   1.000
_cell.length_c   1.000
_cell.angle_alpha   90.00
_cell.angle_beta   90.00
_cell.angle_gamma   90.00
#
_symmetry.space_group_name_H-M   'P 1'
#
loop_
_entity.id
_entity.type
_entity.pdbx_description
1 polymer ?
#
loop_
_entity_poly.entity_id
_entity_poly.type
_entity_poly.pdbx_seq_one_letter_code
_entity_poly.pdbx_strand_id
1 'polypeptide(L)'
;MVLEGRTPWQLLNIKDPSLKAAIGDIWKSGLTGSVKLNGIRTSIVMLENDTVSQTFPEMVNGQLQQANAKIYSWKEWDQPAYYERLKKSYDILKNTYLSTDLRK
;
A
#
# COMPACT_ATOMS: atom_id res chain seq x y z
N MET A 1 -12.64 12.26 -8.71
CA MET A 1 -12.55 11.52 -7.42
C MET A 1 -11.22 10.81 -7.38
N VAL A 2 -10.46 10.95 -6.30
CA VAL A 2 -9.21 10.22 -6.08
C VAL A 2 -9.44 9.28 -4.89
N LEU A 3 -9.11 8.00 -5.06
CA LEU A 3 -9.20 7.00 -3.99
C LEU A 3 -7.78 6.69 -3.50
N GLU A 4 -7.53 6.94 -2.23
CA GLU A 4 -6.26 6.60 -1.58
C GLU A 4 -6.48 5.44 -0.60
N GLY A 5 -5.62 4.43 -0.68
CA GLY A 5 -5.67 3.24 0.17
C GLY A 5 -4.28 2.82 0.63
N ARG A 6 -4.20 2.23 1.83
CA ARG A 6 -2.96 1.62 2.35
C ARG A 6 -3.03 0.12 2.18
N THR A 7 -2.05 -0.47 1.50
CA THR A 7 -2.00 -1.91 1.27
C THR A 7 -1.43 -2.65 2.49
N PRO A 8 -2.18 -3.56 3.13
CA PRO A 8 -1.68 -4.35 4.25
C PRO A 8 -0.90 -5.56 3.74
N TRP A 9 0.37 -5.36 3.37
CA TRP A 9 1.23 -6.35 2.70
C TRP A 9 1.16 -7.76 3.32
N GLN A 10 1.29 -7.85 4.65
CA GLN A 10 1.31 -9.12 5.36
C GLN A 10 -0.02 -9.89 5.30
N LEU A 11 -1.17 -9.20 5.25
CA LEU A 11 -2.47 -9.85 5.07
C LEU A 11 -2.64 -10.45 3.68
N LEU A 12 -1.85 -9.97 2.71
CA LEU A 12 -1.82 -10.49 1.34
C LEU A 12 -0.73 -11.54 1.14
N ASN A 13 -0.13 -12.07 2.22
CA ASN A 13 0.99 -13.01 2.18
C ASN A 13 2.22 -12.49 1.42
N ILE A 14 2.36 -11.16 1.33
CA ILE A 14 3.54 -10.50 0.77
C ILE A 14 4.56 -10.35 1.88
N LYS A 15 5.62 -11.16 1.83
CA LYS A 15 6.67 -11.17 2.86
C LYS A 15 7.61 -9.99 2.72
N ASP A 16 7.92 -9.58 1.49
CA ASP A 16 8.78 -8.44 1.20
C ASP A 16 8.22 -7.65 0.00
N PRO A 17 7.52 -6.52 0.26
CA PRO A 17 6.98 -5.70 -0.82
C PRO A 17 8.08 -4.97 -1.61
N SER A 18 9.25 -4.73 -1.01
CA SER A 18 10.36 -4.01 -1.63
C SER A 18 10.94 -4.77 -2.83
N LEU A 19 10.98 -6.10 -2.73
CA LEU A 19 11.44 -7.04 -3.76
C LEU A 19 10.29 -7.69 -4.54
N LYS A 20 9.04 -7.29 -4.27
CA LYS A 20 7.82 -7.95 -4.79
C LYS A 20 7.75 -9.45 -4.49
N ALA A 21 8.17 -9.86 -3.30
CA ALA A 21 8.20 -11.27 -2.91
C ALA A 21 6.98 -11.64 -2.05
N ALA A 22 6.24 -12.65 -2.49
CA ALA A 22 5.21 -13.32 -1.72
C ALA A 22 5.69 -14.67 -1.18
N ILE A 23 4.97 -15.18 -0.18
CA ILE A 23 5.14 -16.55 0.31
C ILE A 23 4.81 -17.52 -0.83
N GLY A 24 5.71 -18.46 -1.08
CA GLY A 24 5.53 -19.50 -2.09
C GLY A 24 4.68 -20.67 -1.60
N ASP A 25 4.62 -21.73 -2.40
CA ASP A 25 3.96 -22.97 -2.01
C ASP A 25 4.71 -23.61 -0.82
N ILE A 26 4.12 -23.51 0.37
CA ILE A 26 4.70 -24.01 1.62
C ILE A 26 4.89 -25.53 1.62
N TRP A 27 4.09 -26.27 0.85
CA TRP A 27 4.19 -27.73 0.79
C TRP A 27 5.35 -28.19 -0.07
N LYS A 28 5.74 -27.38 -1.06
CA LYS A 28 6.86 -27.69 -1.97
C LYS A 28 8.18 -27.12 -1.48
N SER A 29 8.16 -25.91 -0.91
CA SER A 29 9.37 -25.14 -0.61
C SER A 29 9.53 -24.78 0.86
N GLY A 30 8.63 -25.25 1.73
CA GLY A 30 8.63 -24.92 3.15
C GLY A 30 8.41 -23.44 3.43
N LEU A 31 8.70 -23.02 4.67
CA LEU A 31 8.51 -21.64 5.13
C LEU A 31 9.41 -20.61 4.42
N THR A 32 10.48 -21.05 3.77
CA THR A 32 11.40 -20.17 3.04
C THR A 32 10.97 -19.95 1.58
N GLY A 33 9.95 -20.67 1.12
CA GLY A 33 9.38 -20.55 -0.22
C GLY A 33 9.05 -19.12 -0.60
N SER A 34 9.40 -18.72 -1.83
CA SER A 34 9.25 -17.35 -2.31
C SER A 34 8.80 -17.34 -3.75
N VAL A 35 7.86 -16.45 -4.08
CA VAL A 35 7.44 -16.19 -5.47
C VAL A 35 7.55 -14.71 -5.75
N LYS A 36 8.14 -14.36 -6.89
CA LYS A 36 8.23 -12.99 -7.37
C LYS A 36 6.91 -12.60 -8.04
N LEU A 37 6.35 -11.47 -7.63
CA LEU A 37 5.08 -10.96 -8.10
C LEU A 37 5.28 -9.99 -9.27
N ASN A 38 4.39 -10.08 -10.26
CA ASN A 38 4.27 -9.05 -11.29
C ASN A 38 3.44 -7.86 -10.79
N GLY A 39 2.54 -8.09 -9.83
CA GLY A 39 1.66 -7.09 -9.23
C GLY A 39 0.46 -7.75 -8.55
N ILE A 40 -0.51 -6.94 -8.14
CA ILE A 40 -1.75 -7.35 -7.48
C ILE A 40 -2.91 -7.03 -8.43
N ARG A 41 -3.75 -8.02 -8.75
CA ARG A 41 -5.01 -7.76 -9.45
C ARG A 41 -6.01 -7.17 -8.46
N THR A 42 -6.61 -6.04 -8.84
CA THR A 42 -7.51 -5.28 -7.97
C THR A 42 -8.82 -4.98 -8.70
N SER A 43 -9.91 -5.10 -7.94
CA SER A 43 -11.25 -4.70 -8.33
C SER A 43 -11.92 -4.04 -7.13
N ILE A 44 -12.74 -3.03 -7.38
CA ILE A 44 -13.42 -2.23 -6.36
C ILE A 44 -14.92 -2.34 -6.60
N VAL A 45 -15.68 -2.50 -5.53
CA VAL A 45 -17.15 -2.49 -5.54
C VAL A 45 -17.59 -1.40 -4.58
N MET A 46 -18.41 -0.48 -5.07
CA MET A 46 -19.04 0.57 -4.29
C MET A 46 -20.48 0.18 -4.02
N LEU A 47 -20.86 0.23 -2.74
CA LEU A 47 -22.20 -0.06 -2.27
C LEU A 47 -22.89 1.23 -1.84
N GLU A 48 -24.17 1.35 -2.15
CA GLU A 48 -25.07 2.38 -1.67
C GLU A 48 -26.32 1.68 -1.13
N ASN A 49 -26.61 1.84 0.17
CA ASN A 49 -27.69 1.13 0.86
C ASN A 49 -27.68 -0.39 0.62
N ASP A 50 -26.51 -1.02 0.75
CA ASP A 50 -26.26 -2.45 0.49
C ASP A 50 -26.52 -2.92 -0.96
N THR A 51 -26.78 -1.98 -1.88
CA THR A 51 -26.90 -2.27 -3.32
C THR A 51 -25.64 -1.84 -4.05
N VAL A 52 -25.22 -2.62 -5.05
CA VAL A 52 -24.05 -2.28 -5.87
C VAL A 52 -24.37 -1.04 -6.71
N SER A 53 -23.74 0.07 -6.39
CA SER A 53 -23.90 1.35 -7.11
C SER A 53 -22.90 1.44 -8.26
N GLN A 54 -21.64 1.02 -8.03
CA GLN A 54 -20.59 1.06 -9.05
C GLN A 54 -19.56 -0.04 -8.83
N THR A 55 -18.94 -0.52 -9.91
CA THR A 55 -17.76 -1.37 -9.84
C THR A 55 -16.62 -0.83 -10.70
N PHE A 56 -15.40 -1.19 -10.36
CA PHE A 56 -14.22 -0.92 -11.16
C PHE A 56 -13.31 -2.16 -11.16
N PRO A 57 -13.11 -2.85 -12.29
CA PRO A 57 -13.70 -2.59 -13.61
C PRO A 57 -15.23 -2.82 -13.63
N GLU A 58 -15.89 -2.42 -14.71
CA GLU A 58 -17.30 -2.74 -14.92
C GLU A 58 -17.54 -4.25 -14.94
N MET A 59 -18.66 -4.68 -14.37
CA MET A 59 -19.10 -6.07 -14.41
C MET A 59 -19.56 -6.44 -15.82
N VAL A 60 -19.28 -7.67 -16.22
CA VAL A 60 -19.82 -8.27 -17.45
C VAL A 60 -20.77 -9.37 -17.02
N ASN A 61 -22.04 -9.29 -17.44
CA ASN A 61 -23.10 -10.23 -17.07
C ASN A 61 -23.26 -10.41 -15.54
N GLY A 62 -23.16 -9.30 -14.79
CA GLY A 62 -23.28 -9.32 -13.32
C GLY A 62 -22.09 -9.92 -12.58
N GLN A 63 -20.94 -10.14 -13.26
CA GLN A 63 -19.75 -10.71 -12.64
C GLN A 63 -18.50 -9.86 -12.92
N LEU A 64 -17.63 -9.77 -11.91
CA LEU A 64 -16.29 -9.20 -12.08
C LEU A 64 -15.38 -10.23 -12.75
N GLN A 65 -14.96 -9.92 -13.97
CA GLN A 65 -14.06 -10.78 -14.72
C GLN A 65 -12.61 -10.53 -14.29
N GLN A 66 -11.91 -11.60 -13.89
CA GLN A 66 -10.51 -11.51 -13.45
C GLN A 66 -9.60 -10.92 -14.54
N ALA A 67 -9.90 -11.19 -15.81
CA ALA A 67 -9.18 -10.65 -16.96
C ALA A 67 -9.27 -9.11 -17.07
N ASN A 68 -10.35 -8.53 -16.56
CA ASN A 68 -10.59 -7.08 -16.62
C ASN A 68 -10.01 -6.35 -15.38
N ALA A 69 -9.63 -7.10 -14.33
CA ALA A 69 -9.09 -6.53 -13.11
C ALA A 69 -7.82 -5.72 -13.41
N LYS A 70 -7.67 -4.57 -12.76
CA LYS A 70 -6.50 -3.72 -12.96
C LYS A 70 -5.33 -4.27 -12.14
N ILE A 71 -4.18 -4.39 -12.79
CA ILE A 71 -2.95 -4.83 -12.13
C ILE A 71 -2.28 -3.60 -11.52
N TYR A 72 -2.24 -3.57 -10.19
CA TYR A 72 -1.37 -2.67 -9.45
C TYR A 72 0.04 -3.26 -9.39
N SER A 73 0.99 -2.58 -10.01
CA SER A 73 2.41 -2.90 -9.91
C SER A 73 3.19 -1.66 -9.50
N TRP A 74 4.34 -1.89 -8.88
CA TRP A 74 5.21 -0.84 -8.36
C TRP A 74 6.66 -1.08 -8.80
N LYS A 75 7.59 -0.15 -8.56
CA LYS A 75 9.02 -0.41 -8.78
C LYS A 75 9.60 -1.05 -7.53
N GLU A 76 10.54 -1.97 -7.67
CA GLU A 76 11.32 -2.42 -6.51
C GLU A 76 12.08 -1.22 -5.92
N TRP A 77 12.30 -1.24 -4.61
CA TRP A 77 12.94 -0.14 -3.89
C TRP A 77 13.83 -0.69 -2.78
N ASP A 78 14.99 -0.08 -2.56
CA ASP A 78 15.81 -0.40 -1.38
C ASP A 78 15.34 0.40 -0.16
N GLN A 79 14.81 1.60 -0.39
CA GLN A 79 14.23 2.45 0.64
C GLN A 79 12.81 2.86 0.23
N PRO A 80 11.81 2.71 1.12
CA PRO A 80 10.46 3.17 0.83
C PRO A 80 10.47 4.68 0.64
N ALA A 81 9.59 5.19 -0.22
CA ALA A 81 9.37 6.63 -0.32
C ALA A 81 8.87 7.15 1.03
N TYR A 82 9.66 8.01 1.66
CA TYR A 82 9.29 8.70 2.88
C TYR A 82 9.24 10.20 2.61
N TYR A 83 8.38 10.88 3.35
CA TYR A 83 8.47 12.32 3.52
C TYR A 83 8.83 12.57 4.97
N GLU A 84 9.76 13.49 5.20
CA GLU A 84 10.06 13.90 6.55
C GLU A 84 8.91 14.75 7.08
N ARG A 85 8.39 14.35 8.22
CA ARG A 85 7.40 15.12 8.96
C ARG A 85 8.09 15.73 10.18
N LEU A 86 7.93 17.03 10.38
CA LEU A 86 8.35 17.69 11.61
C LEU A 86 7.67 17.04 12.83
N LYS A 87 8.48 16.69 13.82
CA LYS A 87 7.97 16.22 15.12
C LYS A 87 7.22 17.36 15.80
N LYS A 88 6.18 17.03 16.57
CA LYS A 88 5.42 18.03 17.35
C LYS A 88 6.32 18.88 18.28
N SER A 89 7.41 18.30 18.77
CA SER A 89 8.38 19.00 19.62
C SER A 89 9.18 20.07 18.89
N TYR A 90 9.21 20.07 17.56
CA TYR A 90 9.93 21.07 16.77
C TYR A 90 9.44 22.48 17.10
N ASP A 91 8.12 22.70 17.14
CA ASP A 91 7.55 24.01 17.43
C ASP A 91 7.84 24.44 18.88
N ILE A 92 7.86 23.49 19.82
CA ILE A 92 8.21 23.75 21.22
C ILE A 92 9.65 24.25 21.31
N LEU A 93 10.60 23.52 20.72
CA LEU A 93 12.01 23.91 20.73
C LEU A 93 12.24 25.23 19.99
N LYS A 94 11.61 25.38 18.81
CA LYS A 94 11.67 26.61 18.02
C LYS A 94 11.23 27.80 18.86
N ASN A 95 10.08 27.71 19.55
CA ASN A 95 9.58 28.78 20.41
C ASN A 95 10.46 29.04 21.64
N THR A 96 10.94 27.99 22.31
CA THR A 96 11.79 28.12 23.52
C THR A 96 13.12 28.80 23.22
N TYR A 97 13.71 28.54 22.05
CA TYR A 97 15.05 29.01 21.70
C TYR A 97 15.06 30.17 20.69
N LEU A 98 13.91 30.56 20.12
CA LEU A 98 13.78 31.72 19.21
C LEU A 98 14.18 33.05 19.86
N SER A 99 14.10 33.16 21.19
CA SER A 99 14.40 34.38 21.95
C SER A 99 15.74 34.36 22.70
N THR A 100 16.53 33.31 22.55
CA THR A 100 17.76 33.14 23.34
C THR A 100 18.96 33.64 22.56
N ASP A 101 19.44 34.83 22.92
CA ASP A 101 20.73 35.34 22.44
C ASP A 101 21.85 34.51 23.05
N LEU A 102 22.53 33.71 22.22
CA LEU A 102 23.71 32.95 22.62
C LEU A 102 24.87 33.93 22.77
N ARG A 103 24.95 34.57 23.95
CA ARG A 103 26.14 35.36 24.31
C ARG A 103 27.33 34.41 24.36
N LYS A 104 28.30 34.67 23.47
CA LYS A 104 29.63 34.04 23.46
C LYS A 104 30.43 34.40 24.71
#